data_AF-W5THS7-F1
#
_entry.id   AF-W5THS7-F1
#
_cell.length_a   1.000
_cell.length_b   1.000
_cell.length_c   1.000
_cell.angle_alpha   90.00
_cell.angle_beta   90.00
_cell.angle_gamma   90.00
#
_symmetry.space_group_name_H-M   'P 1'
#
loop_
_entity.id
_entity.type
_entity.pdbx_description
1 polymer ?
#
loop_
_entity_poly.entity_id
_entity_poly.type
_entity_poly.pdbx_seq_one_letter_code
_entity_poly.pdbx_strand_id
1 'polypeptide(L)'
;MDTAGAREIAEAAMGFDWTWTQANVEEFVAAVGWGEPEDSTEEAVWFESVTGMVVNQPRARVFGADGRVDAVVVTVADTTDEADELDPTLAVAFHQVTLGLWTRWDPPAEQKVLAEFGASWIFSNVVVGVGIGERSVELWLVAPAERQRVRASEQRSISNFTSSTEWRVGVTAISILAQADPGDWSRSAVNPIVDAIGWKADTDAEAKYGGLWSKSGAWSLRVGRSDPGDHRYGFGEFYGAELSLRIPKDTAQIAYLTALDLCVRELGAPSFVGGPHAFATWRRGPITLTLSRLEPRLGSAQIEFVLRPTEAVENEDYTHSQWDELWEPSWWWRVRPDRDADRSDIVGMYTPGAPLVRDWEAFDERLDKVFGSLGADLPCIFRFATTVVWAITTDTRPGFVAQGWFSGAECRVETHDNDEIVFRDFPPGRASAEQIATIVKAVVHEEVDSPQQLRYYAFTPSTPQQLWDFRLGLAHDTREGTETRPAFGATRIAEP
;
A
#
# COMPACT_ATOMS: atom_id res chain seq x y z
N MET A 1 -6.24 16.72 21.47
CA MET A 1 -5.19 15.66 21.47
C MET A 1 -4.25 15.92 22.62
N ASP A 2 -3.87 14.88 23.34
CA ASP A 2 -3.00 14.97 24.51
C ASP A 2 -1.80 13.99 24.41
N THR A 3 -0.73 14.42 23.74
CA THR A 3 0.49 13.60 23.58
C THR A 3 1.25 13.39 24.89
N ALA A 4 1.20 14.35 25.81
CA ALA A 4 1.88 14.27 27.09
C ALA A 4 1.19 13.23 28.00
N GLY A 5 -0.14 13.29 28.10
CA GLY A 5 -0.94 12.31 28.82
C GLY A 5 -0.78 10.90 28.24
N ALA A 6 -0.74 10.75 26.91
CA ALA A 6 -0.50 9.47 26.26
C ALA A 6 0.84 8.85 26.70
N ARG A 7 1.92 9.66 26.75
CA ARG A 7 3.23 9.22 27.21
C ARG A 7 3.21 8.84 28.70
N GLU A 8 2.61 9.67 29.55
CA GLU A 8 2.53 9.43 30.99
C GLU A 8 1.79 8.12 31.30
N ILE A 9 0.65 7.87 30.65
CA ILE A 9 -0.12 6.63 30.80
C ILE A 9 0.70 5.42 30.37
N ALA A 10 1.38 5.50 29.24
CA ALA A 10 2.18 4.39 28.76
C ALA A 10 3.43 4.14 29.63
N GLU A 11 4.10 5.17 30.15
CA GLU A 11 5.17 5.01 31.13
C GLU A 11 4.66 4.39 32.44
N ALA A 12 3.49 4.81 32.92
CA ALA A 12 2.84 4.20 34.07
C ALA A 12 2.53 2.72 33.83
N ALA A 13 1.98 2.39 32.65
CA ALA A 13 1.68 1.01 32.27
C ALA A 13 2.95 0.16 32.18
N MET A 14 4.05 0.68 31.63
CA MET A 14 5.33 -0.03 31.60
C MET A 14 5.88 -0.32 32.99
N GLY A 15 5.68 0.60 33.95
CA GLY A 15 6.13 0.43 35.33
C GLY A 15 5.20 -0.43 36.21
N PHE A 16 4.02 -0.80 35.70
CA PHE A 16 3.00 -1.50 36.46
C PHE A 16 3.20 -3.02 36.43
N ASP A 17 2.94 -3.69 37.56
CA ASP A 17 3.10 -5.15 37.69
C ASP A 17 1.86 -5.88 37.17
N TRP A 18 1.76 -5.94 35.84
CA TRP A 18 0.60 -6.51 35.18
C TRP A 18 0.48 -8.02 35.38
N THR A 19 -0.66 -8.44 35.94
CA THR A 19 -1.19 -9.80 35.89
C THR A 19 -2.28 -9.95 34.82
N TRP A 20 -2.72 -8.84 34.20
CA TRP A 20 -3.74 -8.79 33.14
C TRP A 20 -5.06 -9.46 33.56
N THR A 21 -5.49 -9.16 34.79
CA THR A 21 -6.79 -9.57 35.35
C THR A 21 -7.62 -8.33 35.68
N GLN A 22 -8.93 -8.50 35.86
CA GLN A 22 -9.83 -7.38 36.21
C GLN A 22 -9.38 -6.61 37.45
N ALA A 23 -9.00 -7.31 38.52
CA ALA A 23 -8.55 -6.68 39.77
C ALA A 23 -7.34 -5.75 39.58
N ASN A 24 -6.47 -6.12 38.64
CA ASN A 24 -5.25 -5.38 38.38
C ASN A 24 -5.51 -4.11 37.55
N VAL A 25 -6.63 -4.05 36.84
CA VAL A 25 -7.05 -2.83 36.16
C VAL A 25 -7.63 -1.82 37.14
N GLU A 26 -8.41 -2.25 38.14
CA GLU A 26 -8.88 -1.34 39.21
C GLU A 26 -7.70 -0.70 39.94
N GLU A 27 -6.67 -1.50 40.26
CA GLU A 27 -5.41 -1.01 40.83
C GLU A 27 -4.68 -0.03 39.90
N PHE A 28 -4.60 -0.33 38.61
CA PHE A 28 -3.98 0.55 37.62
C PHE A 28 -4.72 1.88 37.50
N VAL A 29 -6.05 1.84 37.31
CA VAL A 29 -6.95 3.00 37.23
C VAL A 29 -6.78 3.92 38.44
N ALA A 30 -6.75 3.34 39.64
CA ALA A 30 -6.50 4.09 40.87
C ALA A 30 -5.09 4.70 40.90
N ALA A 31 -4.06 3.97 40.45
CA ALA A 31 -2.68 4.44 40.43
C ALA A 31 -2.44 5.60 39.46
N VAL A 32 -3.12 5.61 38.30
CA VAL A 32 -3.06 6.70 37.32
C VAL A 32 -4.06 7.83 37.59
N GLY A 33 -4.88 7.70 38.65
CA GLY A 33 -5.80 8.74 39.10
C GLY A 33 -7.03 8.92 38.21
N TRP A 34 -7.48 7.86 37.54
CA TRP A 34 -8.71 7.88 36.74
C TRP A 34 -9.95 7.67 37.61
N GLY A 35 -11.13 7.93 37.04
CA GLY A 35 -12.43 7.72 37.67
C GLY A 35 -12.70 6.24 37.95
N GLU A 36 -13.60 5.96 38.90
CA GLU A 36 -14.01 4.60 39.22
C GLU A 36 -14.54 3.89 37.96
N PRO A 37 -14.14 2.63 37.69
CA PRO A 37 -14.64 1.89 36.54
C PRO A 37 -16.15 1.64 36.61
N GLU A 38 -16.85 1.84 35.49
CA GLU A 38 -18.28 1.57 35.35
C GLU A 38 -18.51 0.50 34.27
N ASP A 39 -19.49 -0.39 34.47
CA ASP A 39 -19.85 -1.40 33.48
C ASP A 39 -20.19 -0.75 32.13
N SER A 40 -19.60 -1.25 31.04
CA SER A 40 -19.88 -0.72 29.71
C SER A 40 -21.18 -1.28 29.15
N THR A 41 -21.81 -0.50 28.27
CA THR A 41 -22.94 -0.96 27.45
C THR A 41 -22.50 -1.58 26.12
N GLU A 42 -21.21 -1.48 25.77
CA GLU A 42 -20.66 -2.04 24.54
C GLU A 42 -20.38 -3.55 24.71
N GLU A 43 -20.83 -4.39 23.76
CA GLU A 43 -20.83 -5.87 23.88
C GLU A 43 -19.42 -6.49 24.14
N ALA A 44 -18.35 -5.81 23.73
CA ALA A 44 -16.97 -6.28 23.86
C ALA A 44 -16.15 -5.56 24.95
N VAL A 45 -16.73 -4.56 25.61
CA VAL A 45 -16.07 -3.77 26.65
C VAL A 45 -16.64 -4.20 27.99
N TRP A 46 -15.77 -4.56 28.93
CA TRP A 46 -16.23 -4.90 30.28
C TRP A 46 -16.61 -3.66 31.06
N PHE A 47 -15.72 -2.68 31.09
CA PHE A 47 -15.92 -1.45 31.81
C PHE A 47 -15.19 -0.30 31.15
N GLU A 48 -15.68 0.89 31.44
CA GLU A 48 -15.11 2.16 31.04
C GLU A 48 -14.69 2.96 32.27
N SER A 49 -13.69 3.81 32.11
CA SER A 49 -13.24 4.75 33.14
C SER A 49 -12.95 6.11 32.52
N VAL A 50 -13.32 7.17 33.24
CA VAL A 50 -12.99 8.55 32.84
C VAL A 50 -11.53 8.83 33.19
N THR A 51 -10.77 9.22 32.17
CA THR A 51 -9.33 9.51 32.26
C THR A 51 -9.07 10.99 32.49
N GLY A 52 -7.83 11.35 32.81
CA GLY A 52 -7.38 12.74 32.90
C GLY A 52 -7.01 13.40 31.56
N MET A 53 -7.28 12.74 30.43
CA MET A 53 -6.83 13.19 29.11
C MET A 53 -7.52 14.49 28.67
N VAL A 54 -6.78 15.40 28.02
CA VAL A 54 -7.34 16.64 27.47
C VAL A 54 -7.89 16.41 26.05
N VAL A 55 -9.02 15.70 25.98
CA VAL A 55 -9.76 15.34 24.74
C VAL A 55 -11.27 15.50 24.97
N ASN A 56 -12.08 15.39 23.91
CA ASN A 56 -13.53 15.61 24.04
C ASN A 56 -14.21 14.47 24.84
N GLN A 57 -13.76 13.24 24.64
CA GLN A 57 -14.20 12.01 25.29
C GLN A 57 -13.01 11.35 25.99
N PRO A 58 -12.64 11.81 27.20
CA PRO A 58 -11.47 11.30 27.92
C PRO A 58 -11.79 9.95 28.56
N ARG A 59 -11.91 8.90 27.75
CA ARG A 59 -12.32 7.56 28.21
C ARG A 59 -11.22 6.52 28.02
N ALA A 60 -11.18 5.57 28.94
CA ALA A 60 -10.48 4.30 28.81
C ALA A 60 -11.49 3.17 28.76
N ARG A 61 -11.36 2.27 27.80
CA ARG A 61 -12.17 1.07 27.61
C ARG A 61 -11.34 -0.17 27.89
N VAL A 62 -11.92 -1.15 28.56
CA VAL A 62 -11.21 -2.38 28.94
C VAL A 62 -11.85 -3.57 28.28
N PHE A 63 -11.05 -4.28 27.48
CA PHE A 63 -11.45 -5.44 26.70
C PHE A 63 -10.92 -6.70 27.37
N GLY A 64 -11.73 -7.76 27.40
CA GLY A 64 -11.36 -9.02 28.04
C GLY A 64 -12.37 -10.13 27.82
N ALA A 65 -11.99 -11.34 28.22
CA ALA A 65 -12.86 -12.51 28.29
C ALA A 65 -12.53 -13.37 29.52
N ASP A 66 -13.54 -13.94 30.17
CA ASP A 66 -13.40 -14.91 31.27
C ASP A 66 -12.46 -14.47 32.42
N GLY A 67 -12.56 -13.20 32.85
CA GLY A 67 -11.71 -12.63 33.93
C GLY A 67 -10.28 -12.23 33.51
N ARG A 68 -9.86 -12.54 32.28
CA ARG A 68 -8.61 -12.05 31.65
C ARG A 68 -8.83 -10.74 30.89
N VAL A 69 -7.93 -9.79 31.09
CA VAL A 69 -7.88 -8.53 30.35
C VAL A 69 -6.96 -8.69 29.13
N ASP A 70 -7.49 -8.33 27.97
CA ASP A 70 -6.83 -8.45 26.67
C ASP A 70 -6.15 -7.14 26.30
N ALA A 71 -6.86 -6.02 26.50
CA ALA A 71 -6.35 -4.68 26.23
C ALA A 71 -7.06 -3.60 27.08
N VAL A 72 -6.36 -2.50 27.32
CA VAL A 72 -6.92 -1.22 27.79
C VAL A 72 -6.71 -0.20 26.68
N VAL A 73 -7.76 0.47 26.24
CA VAL A 73 -7.75 1.41 25.12
C VAL A 73 -8.16 2.78 25.60
N VAL A 74 -7.27 3.75 25.45
CA VAL A 74 -7.41 5.11 25.97
C VAL A 74 -7.55 6.09 24.80
N THR A 75 -8.58 6.92 24.80
CA THR A 75 -8.72 7.99 23.82
C THR A 75 -7.67 9.08 24.06
N VAL A 76 -6.83 9.37 23.06
CA VAL A 76 -5.75 10.38 23.15
C VAL A 76 -5.93 11.53 22.16
N ALA A 77 -6.78 11.35 21.17
CA ALA A 77 -7.39 12.41 20.38
C ALA A 77 -8.75 11.94 19.87
N ASP A 78 -9.65 12.87 19.59
CA ASP A 78 -10.96 12.60 19.01
C ASP A 78 -11.49 13.83 18.28
N THR A 79 -12.49 13.60 17.43
CA THR A 79 -13.25 14.66 16.77
C THR A 79 -14.62 14.83 17.41
N THR A 80 -15.24 15.99 17.22
CA THR A 80 -16.63 16.22 17.66
C THR A 80 -17.62 15.45 16.78
N ASP A 81 -18.75 15.04 17.35
CA ASP A 81 -19.68 14.01 16.86
C ASP A 81 -20.33 14.18 15.45
N GLU A 82 -19.97 15.16 14.64
CA GLU A 82 -20.65 15.47 13.37
C GLU A 82 -19.88 15.17 12.07
N ALA A 83 -18.64 14.64 12.13
CA ALA A 83 -17.91 14.28 10.91
C ALA A 83 -18.16 12.81 10.50
N ASP A 84 -18.71 12.60 9.30
CA ASP A 84 -19.00 11.28 8.69
C ASP A 84 -17.80 10.65 7.96
N GLU A 85 -16.67 11.38 7.85
CA GLU A 85 -15.44 10.91 7.20
C GLU A 85 -14.22 11.06 8.12
N LEU A 86 -13.20 10.22 7.91
CA LEU A 86 -11.90 10.28 8.61
C LEU A 86 -11.30 11.69 8.46
N ASP A 87 -11.43 12.48 9.52
CA ASP A 87 -10.96 13.85 9.57
C ASP A 87 -9.42 13.87 9.41
N PRO A 88 -8.85 14.65 8.46
CA PRO A 88 -7.41 14.90 8.37
C PRO A 88 -6.76 15.26 9.73
N THR A 89 -7.53 15.85 10.63
CA THR A 89 -7.14 16.17 12.01
C THR A 89 -6.77 14.93 12.84
N LEU A 90 -7.45 13.79 12.65
CA LEU A 90 -7.11 12.53 13.34
C LEU A 90 -5.81 11.93 12.82
N ALA A 91 -5.54 12.03 11.51
CA ALA A 91 -4.27 11.57 10.94
C ALA A 91 -3.08 12.38 11.48
N VAL A 92 -3.24 13.71 11.58
CA VAL A 92 -2.25 14.60 12.22
C VAL A 92 -2.07 14.25 13.70
N ALA A 93 -3.17 14.02 14.42
CA ALA A 93 -3.10 13.68 15.84
C ALA A 93 -2.41 12.32 16.07
N PHE A 94 -2.73 11.30 15.27
CA PHE A 94 -2.09 10.00 15.31
C PHE A 94 -0.59 10.13 15.07
N HIS A 95 -0.18 10.97 14.11
CA HIS A 95 1.22 11.27 13.86
C HIS A 95 1.90 11.88 15.09
N GLN A 96 1.32 12.95 15.64
CA GLN A 96 1.93 13.68 16.75
C GLN A 96 2.07 12.82 18.01
N VAL A 97 1.06 11.98 18.32
CA VAL A 97 1.17 11.00 19.40
C VAL A 97 2.27 9.98 19.10
N THR A 98 2.26 9.38 17.91
CA THR A 98 3.25 8.38 17.50
C THR A 98 4.68 8.92 17.56
N LEU A 99 4.90 10.14 17.07
CA LEU A 99 6.20 10.82 17.11
C LEU A 99 6.65 11.14 18.54
N GLY A 100 5.70 11.55 19.40
CA GLY A 100 5.96 11.79 20.81
C GLY A 100 6.45 10.53 21.55
N LEU A 101 5.84 9.38 21.26
CA LEU A 101 6.26 8.09 21.83
C LEU A 101 7.56 7.57 21.22
N TRP A 102 7.73 7.69 19.90
CA TRP A 102 8.97 7.33 19.22
C TRP A 102 10.16 8.09 19.78
N THR A 103 10.09 9.42 19.87
CA THR A 103 11.17 10.26 20.41
C THR A 103 11.62 9.79 21.79
N ARG A 104 10.74 9.10 22.52
CA ARG A 104 11.00 8.56 23.85
C ARG A 104 11.56 7.11 23.87
N TRP A 105 11.19 6.25 22.92
CA TRP A 105 11.47 4.79 22.96
C TRP A 105 11.98 4.17 21.65
N ASP A 106 12.56 4.98 20.75
CA ASP A 106 12.99 4.55 19.41
C ASP A 106 11.79 4.20 18.50
N PRO A 107 12.00 3.91 17.18
CA PRO A 107 10.90 3.62 16.27
C PRO A 107 10.05 2.43 16.75
N PRO A 108 8.75 2.37 16.40
CA PRO A 108 7.90 1.25 16.77
C PRO A 108 8.48 -0.06 16.24
N ALA A 109 8.41 -1.10 17.07
CA ALA A 109 8.86 -2.43 16.70
C ALA A 109 7.98 -3.06 15.60
N GLU A 110 6.71 -2.67 15.53
CA GLU A 110 5.71 -3.20 14.62
C GLU A 110 4.71 -2.15 14.13
N GLN A 111 4.12 -2.41 12.96
CA GLN A 111 3.10 -1.57 12.30
C GLN A 111 1.66 -2.01 12.61
N LYS A 112 1.50 -2.79 13.66
CA LYS A 112 0.20 -3.24 14.14
C LYS A 112 0.20 -3.25 15.66
N VAL A 113 -0.90 -2.82 16.24
CA VAL A 113 -1.14 -2.91 17.68
C VAL A 113 -1.70 -4.29 18.04
N LEU A 114 -2.67 -4.74 17.24
CA LEU A 114 -3.28 -6.09 17.27
C LEU A 114 -3.52 -6.56 15.82
N ALA A 115 -4.77 -6.80 15.43
CA ALA A 115 -5.16 -7.00 14.03
C ALA A 115 -5.25 -5.67 13.27
N GLU A 116 -5.32 -4.55 13.99
CA GLU A 116 -5.51 -3.21 13.43
C GLU A 116 -4.18 -2.51 13.08
N PHE A 117 -4.27 -1.57 12.14
CA PHE A 117 -3.15 -0.70 11.73
C PHE A 117 -2.72 0.21 12.89
N GLY A 118 -1.42 0.42 13.05
CA GLY A 118 -0.91 1.35 14.06
C GLY A 118 0.60 1.27 14.24
N ALA A 119 1.11 1.92 15.28
CA ALA A 119 2.51 1.81 15.70
C ALA A 119 2.55 1.12 17.06
N SER A 120 3.41 0.12 17.26
CA SER A 120 3.53 -0.55 18.56
C SER A 120 4.97 -0.74 19.06
N TRP A 121 5.13 -0.57 20.36
CA TRP A 121 6.35 -0.76 21.14
C TRP A 121 6.14 -1.94 22.09
N ILE A 122 7.13 -2.83 22.13
CA ILE A 122 7.03 -4.09 22.87
C ILE A 122 7.88 -3.99 24.12
N PHE A 123 7.25 -4.05 25.28
CA PHE A 123 7.92 -4.16 26.57
C PHE A 123 7.65 -5.55 27.17
N SER A 124 8.37 -5.89 28.24
CA SER A 124 8.31 -7.23 28.82
C SER A 124 6.94 -7.58 29.43
N ASN A 125 6.24 -6.59 29.97
CA ASN A 125 4.97 -6.73 30.69
C ASN A 125 3.76 -6.12 29.95
N VAL A 126 3.98 -5.25 28.95
CA VAL A 126 2.93 -4.58 28.18
C VAL A 126 3.39 -4.30 26.76
N VAL A 127 2.46 -4.32 25.82
CA VAL A 127 2.66 -3.76 24.48
C VAL A 127 1.91 -2.44 24.43
N VAL A 128 2.62 -1.36 24.11
CA VAL A 128 2.02 -0.04 23.93
C VAL A 128 1.82 0.18 22.44
N GLY A 129 0.59 0.49 22.04
CA GLY A 129 0.24 0.75 20.67
C GLY A 129 -0.46 2.10 20.50
N VAL A 130 -0.34 2.70 19.33
CA VAL A 130 -1.19 3.81 18.91
C VAL A 130 -1.91 3.36 17.65
N GLY A 131 -3.23 3.55 17.61
CA GLY A 131 -4.11 3.20 16.49
C GLY A 131 -5.09 4.33 16.19
N ILE A 132 -5.73 4.25 15.03
CA ILE A 132 -6.85 5.14 14.65
C ILE A 132 -8.12 4.29 14.73
N GLY A 133 -8.98 4.61 15.68
CA GLY A 133 -10.36 4.10 15.74
C GLY A 133 -11.27 4.89 14.79
N GLU A 134 -12.57 4.58 14.80
CA GLU A 134 -13.55 5.21 13.89
C GLU A 134 -13.58 6.75 13.99
N ARG A 135 -13.42 7.30 15.21
CA ARG A 135 -13.51 8.75 15.48
C ARG A 135 -12.43 9.27 16.43
N SER A 136 -11.40 8.46 16.66
CA SER A 136 -10.40 8.73 17.70
C SER A 136 -9.02 8.22 17.32
N VAL A 137 -8.00 8.85 17.89
CA VAL A 137 -6.68 8.26 18.06
C VAL A 137 -6.66 7.62 19.43
N GLU A 138 -6.20 6.38 19.47
CA GLU A 138 -6.29 5.54 20.65
C GLU A 138 -4.90 5.05 21.05
N LEU A 139 -4.60 5.12 22.35
CA LEU A 139 -3.46 4.47 22.97
C LEU A 139 -3.92 3.12 23.52
N TRP A 140 -3.31 2.07 23.03
CA TRP A 140 -3.60 0.70 23.38
C TRP A 140 -2.53 0.15 24.32
N LEU A 141 -2.95 -0.40 25.44
CA LEU A 141 -2.12 -1.17 26.36
C LEU A 141 -2.56 -2.62 26.23
N VAL A 142 -1.74 -3.45 25.59
CA VAL A 142 -2.11 -4.81 25.20
C VAL A 142 -1.32 -5.82 26.03
N ALA A 143 -2.01 -6.85 26.50
CA ALA A 143 -1.37 -7.96 27.19
C ALA A 143 -0.38 -8.69 26.25
N PRO A 144 0.88 -8.95 26.65
CA PRO A 144 1.83 -9.68 25.80
C PRO A 144 1.30 -11.05 25.35
N ALA A 145 0.56 -11.74 26.22
CA ALA A 145 -0.10 -13.00 25.91
C ALA A 145 -1.19 -12.85 24.84
N GLU A 146 -1.92 -11.73 24.87
CA GLU A 146 -2.95 -11.44 23.87
C GLU A 146 -2.33 -11.14 22.51
N ARG A 147 -1.28 -10.31 22.46
CA ARG A 147 -0.53 -10.10 21.22
C ARG A 147 -0.01 -11.41 20.64
N GLN A 148 0.54 -12.31 21.48
CA GLN A 148 0.95 -13.64 21.04
C GLN A 148 -0.23 -14.47 20.51
N ARG A 149 -1.40 -14.39 21.15
CA ARG A 149 -2.62 -15.08 20.71
C ARG A 149 -3.07 -14.57 19.33
N VAL A 150 -3.14 -13.26 19.13
CA VAL A 150 -3.50 -12.64 17.85
C VAL A 150 -2.51 -13.05 16.77
N ARG A 151 -1.20 -12.95 17.03
CA ARG A 151 -0.17 -13.46 16.12
C ARG A 151 -0.33 -14.92 15.75
N ALA A 152 -0.54 -15.78 16.76
CA ALA A 152 -0.73 -17.20 16.52
C ALA A 152 -2.03 -17.47 15.76
N SER A 153 -3.05 -16.64 15.93
CA SER A 153 -4.29 -16.67 15.14
C SER A 153 -4.03 -16.28 13.69
N GLU A 154 -3.39 -15.13 13.44
CA GLU A 154 -2.99 -14.67 12.11
C GLU A 154 -2.15 -15.73 11.41
N GLN A 155 -1.08 -16.22 12.05
CA GLN A 155 -0.19 -17.24 11.49
C GLN A 155 -0.93 -18.54 11.18
N ARG A 156 -1.89 -18.95 12.04
CA ARG A 156 -2.77 -20.10 11.75
C ARG A 156 -3.68 -19.83 10.57
N SER A 157 -4.32 -18.66 10.48
CA SER A 157 -5.16 -18.28 9.35
C SER A 157 -4.38 -18.29 8.04
N ILE A 158 -3.16 -17.74 8.04
CA ILE A 158 -2.22 -17.77 6.91
C ILE A 158 -1.85 -19.21 6.54
N SER A 159 -1.46 -20.03 7.53
CA SER A 159 -1.08 -21.42 7.30
C SER A 159 -2.25 -22.25 6.78
N ASN A 160 -3.45 -22.04 7.32
CA ASN A 160 -4.68 -22.70 6.88
C ASN A 160 -5.03 -22.29 5.45
N PHE A 161 -4.92 -21.00 5.13
CA PHE A 161 -5.17 -20.47 3.80
C PHE A 161 -4.19 -21.06 2.78
N THR A 162 -2.88 -20.96 3.02
CA THR A 162 -1.85 -21.47 2.11
C THR A 162 -1.84 -23.00 2.00
N SER A 163 -2.29 -23.71 3.03
CA SER A 163 -2.48 -25.17 2.99
C SER A 163 -3.83 -25.59 2.42
N SER A 164 -4.75 -24.65 2.20
CA SER A 164 -6.08 -24.96 1.71
C SER A 164 -6.01 -25.58 0.32
N THR A 165 -6.95 -26.48 0.04
CA THR A 165 -7.15 -27.01 -1.31
C THR A 165 -7.39 -25.88 -2.31
N GLU A 166 -8.04 -24.81 -1.86
CA GLU A 166 -8.38 -23.67 -2.70
C GLU A 166 -7.17 -22.85 -3.14
N TRP A 167 -6.25 -22.59 -2.23
CA TRP A 167 -4.98 -21.96 -2.58
C TRP A 167 -4.17 -22.80 -3.56
N ARG A 168 -4.13 -24.13 -3.35
CA ARG A 168 -3.43 -25.05 -4.27
C ARG A 168 -4.03 -25.06 -5.67
N VAL A 169 -5.35 -24.98 -5.79
CA VAL A 169 -6.06 -24.83 -7.07
C VAL A 169 -5.63 -23.54 -7.77
N GLY A 170 -5.60 -22.42 -7.03
CA GLY A 170 -5.12 -21.13 -7.54
C GLY A 170 -3.66 -21.11 -8.00
N VAL A 171 -2.76 -21.63 -7.16
CA VAL A 171 -1.33 -21.77 -7.48
C VAL A 171 -1.13 -22.57 -8.75
N THR A 172 -1.89 -23.65 -8.95
CA THR A 172 -1.83 -24.44 -10.19
C THR A 172 -2.25 -23.59 -11.40
N ALA A 173 -3.33 -22.81 -11.28
CA ALA A 173 -3.79 -21.93 -12.36
C ALA A 173 -2.78 -20.81 -12.66
N ILE A 174 -2.14 -20.20 -11.65
CA ILE A 174 -1.06 -19.22 -11.85
C ILE A 174 0.10 -19.86 -12.64
N SER A 175 0.55 -21.06 -12.24
CA SER A 175 1.61 -21.78 -12.95
C SER A 175 1.25 -22.07 -14.41
N ILE A 176 0.02 -22.50 -14.68
CA ILE A 176 -0.46 -22.75 -16.06
C ILE A 176 -0.38 -21.46 -16.89
N LEU A 177 -0.90 -20.34 -16.35
CA LEU A 177 -0.87 -19.05 -17.05
C LEU A 177 0.54 -18.50 -17.23
N ALA A 178 1.42 -18.67 -16.23
CA ALA A 178 2.81 -18.25 -16.32
C ALA A 178 3.58 -18.98 -17.45
N GLN A 179 3.25 -20.25 -17.68
CA GLN A 179 3.88 -21.06 -18.73
C GLN A 179 3.17 -20.97 -20.08
N ALA A 180 2.02 -20.31 -20.16
CA ALA A 180 1.23 -20.24 -21.38
C ALA A 180 1.90 -19.39 -22.47
N ASP A 181 1.72 -19.81 -23.71
CA ASP A 181 2.04 -19.04 -24.92
C ASP A 181 0.85 -19.14 -25.90
N PRO A 182 -0.14 -18.24 -25.78
CA PRO A 182 -1.33 -18.23 -26.61
C PRO A 182 -1.07 -17.82 -28.07
N GLY A 183 0.17 -17.48 -28.47
CA GLY A 183 0.51 -17.17 -29.86
C GLY A 183 -0.37 -16.06 -30.47
N ASP A 184 -1.23 -16.45 -31.41
CA ASP A 184 -2.11 -15.54 -32.17
C ASP A 184 -3.40 -15.14 -31.43
N TRP A 185 -3.57 -15.59 -30.18
CA TRP A 185 -4.77 -15.31 -29.38
C TRP A 185 -6.06 -15.74 -30.09
N SER A 186 -6.01 -16.81 -30.89
CA SER A 186 -7.18 -17.49 -31.46
C SER A 186 -7.85 -18.43 -30.45
N ARG A 187 -9.10 -18.84 -30.71
CA ARG A 187 -9.76 -19.90 -29.93
C ARG A 187 -8.94 -21.17 -29.81
N SER A 188 -8.31 -21.61 -30.89
CA SER A 188 -7.47 -22.80 -30.89
C SER A 188 -6.25 -22.68 -29.98
N ALA A 189 -5.73 -21.47 -29.78
CA ALA A 189 -4.57 -21.24 -28.92
C ALA A 189 -4.94 -21.02 -27.45
N VAL A 190 -6.09 -20.39 -27.18
CA VAL A 190 -6.55 -20.09 -25.81
C VAL A 190 -7.27 -21.27 -25.16
N ASN A 191 -8.02 -22.08 -25.91
CA ASN A 191 -8.74 -23.24 -25.37
C ASN A 191 -7.85 -24.22 -24.60
N PRO A 192 -6.64 -24.60 -25.08
CA PRO A 192 -5.74 -25.47 -24.32
C PRO A 192 -5.37 -24.93 -22.92
N ILE A 193 -5.25 -23.60 -22.76
CA ILE A 193 -4.96 -22.96 -21.47
C ILE A 193 -6.16 -23.12 -20.53
N VAL A 194 -7.36 -22.83 -21.04
CA VAL A 194 -8.63 -22.99 -20.32
C VAL A 194 -8.86 -24.45 -19.91
N ASP A 195 -8.64 -25.39 -20.83
CA ASP A 195 -8.80 -26.82 -20.61
C ASP A 195 -7.80 -27.34 -19.57
N ALA A 196 -6.56 -26.84 -19.57
CA ALA A 196 -5.56 -27.19 -18.58
C ALA A 196 -5.93 -26.74 -17.16
N ILE A 197 -6.62 -25.60 -17.01
CA ILE A 197 -7.13 -25.13 -15.72
C ILE A 197 -8.29 -26.03 -15.24
N GLY A 198 -9.10 -26.55 -16.17
CA GLY A 198 -10.10 -27.59 -15.88
C GLY A 198 -11.25 -27.14 -14.97
N TRP A 199 -11.49 -25.83 -14.88
CA TRP A 199 -12.59 -25.25 -14.11
C TRP A 199 -13.89 -25.23 -14.90
N LYS A 200 -15.02 -25.25 -14.19
CA LYS A 200 -16.33 -25.24 -14.85
C LYS A 200 -16.63 -23.82 -15.33
N ALA A 201 -17.13 -23.73 -16.56
CA ALA A 201 -17.76 -22.52 -17.05
C ALA A 201 -19.08 -22.28 -16.31
N ASP A 202 -19.40 -21.01 -16.08
CA ASP A 202 -20.72 -20.62 -15.58
C ASP A 202 -21.78 -20.95 -16.65
N THR A 203 -22.70 -21.86 -16.33
CA THR A 203 -23.53 -22.56 -17.32
C THR A 203 -24.71 -21.75 -17.88
N ASP A 204 -24.87 -20.46 -17.54
CA ASP A 204 -26.00 -19.64 -18.01
C ASP A 204 -25.64 -18.27 -18.62
N ALA A 205 -24.37 -18.03 -18.99
CA ALA A 205 -24.00 -16.83 -19.75
C ALA A 205 -23.78 -17.15 -21.24
N GLU A 206 -24.85 -17.12 -22.03
CA GLU A 206 -24.75 -16.90 -23.48
C GLU A 206 -24.01 -15.60 -23.75
N ALA A 207 -22.70 -15.69 -23.98
CA ALA A 207 -22.13 -15.55 -25.30
C ALA A 207 -20.64 -15.26 -25.16
N LYS A 208 -19.86 -16.06 -25.87
CA LYS A 208 -18.62 -15.62 -26.51
C LYS A 208 -17.29 -15.87 -25.73
N TYR A 209 -17.09 -15.65 -24.42
CA TYR A 209 -16.19 -16.44 -23.51
C TYR A 209 -16.48 -16.07 -22.05
N GLY A 210 -16.85 -17.08 -21.25
CA GLY A 210 -17.41 -16.91 -19.91
C GLY A 210 -16.35 -16.94 -18.80
N GLY A 211 -16.69 -16.35 -17.66
CA GLY A 211 -15.93 -16.56 -16.43
C GLY A 211 -15.96 -18.04 -16.04
N LEU A 212 -14.78 -18.61 -15.80
CA LEU A 212 -14.64 -19.91 -15.14
C LEU A 212 -14.47 -19.67 -13.66
N TRP A 213 -15.03 -20.57 -12.86
CA TRP A 213 -14.88 -20.52 -11.41
C TRP A 213 -14.29 -21.81 -10.91
N SER A 214 -13.34 -21.67 -9.98
CA SER A 214 -12.93 -22.77 -9.11
C SER A 214 -14.15 -23.41 -8.43
N LYS A 215 -14.03 -24.66 -7.98
CA LYS A 215 -15.14 -25.36 -7.33
C LYS A 215 -15.68 -24.63 -6.09
N SER A 216 -14.83 -23.86 -5.40
CA SER A 216 -15.26 -23.07 -4.24
C SER A 216 -15.89 -21.71 -4.63
N GLY A 217 -15.60 -21.22 -5.84
CA GLY A 217 -15.95 -19.87 -6.27
C GLY A 217 -14.98 -18.77 -5.80
N ALA A 218 -13.89 -19.09 -5.08
CA ALA A 218 -12.95 -18.07 -4.60
C ALA A 218 -12.06 -17.53 -5.72
N TRP A 219 -11.60 -18.42 -6.61
CA TRP A 219 -10.92 -18.02 -7.85
C TRP A 219 -11.88 -17.93 -9.02
N SER A 220 -11.68 -16.90 -9.84
CA SER A 220 -12.30 -16.74 -11.16
C SER A 220 -11.23 -16.57 -12.23
N LEU A 221 -11.37 -17.25 -13.36
CA LEU A 221 -10.64 -16.95 -14.59
C LEU A 221 -11.59 -16.29 -15.57
N ARG A 222 -11.28 -15.09 -16.04
CA ARG A 222 -11.97 -14.43 -17.15
C ARG A 222 -11.08 -14.50 -18.37
N VAL A 223 -11.68 -14.84 -19.51
CA VAL A 223 -10.98 -14.82 -20.79
C VAL A 223 -11.73 -13.85 -21.69
N GLY A 224 -11.14 -12.70 -21.92
CA GLY A 224 -11.80 -11.57 -22.56
C GLY A 224 -11.84 -11.72 -24.07
N ARG A 225 -13.03 -11.67 -24.67
CA ARG A 225 -13.14 -11.56 -26.13
C ARG A 225 -12.82 -10.18 -26.61
N SER A 226 -12.08 -10.13 -27.72
CA SER A 226 -11.96 -8.92 -28.49
C SER A 226 -13.29 -8.53 -29.11
N ASP A 227 -13.62 -7.25 -29.01
CA ASP A 227 -14.66 -6.59 -29.78
C ASP A 227 -14.08 -6.03 -31.11
N PRO A 228 -14.92 -5.50 -32.03
CA PRO A 228 -14.41 -4.93 -33.27
C PRO A 228 -13.40 -3.78 -33.11
N GLY A 229 -13.49 -3.02 -32.01
CA GLY A 229 -12.59 -1.93 -31.66
C GLY A 229 -11.25 -2.39 -31.08
N ASP A 230 -11.14 -3.63 -30.62
CA ASP A 230 -9.87 -4.21 -30.16
C ASP A 230 -8.97 -4.62 -31.35
N HIS A 231 -9.56 -5.06 -32.45
CA HIS A 231 -8.79 -5.52 -33.62
C HIS A 231 -7.94 -4.41 -34.26
N ARG A 232 -8.32 -3.13 -34.12
CA ARG A 232 -7.47 -2.01 -34.59
C ARG A 232 -6.17 -1.88 -33.82
N TYR A 233 -6.10 -2.43 -32.61
CA TYR A 233 -4.88 -2.43 -31.80
C TYR A 233 -4.00 -3.64 -32.08
N GLY A 234 -4.53 -4.68 -32.74
CA GLY A 234 -3.83 -5.92 -33.03
C GLY A 234 -4.22 -7.08 -32.11
N PHE A 235 -5.28 -6.94 -31.31
CA PHE A 235 -5.81 -8.07 -30.53
C PHE A 235 -6.40 -9.15 -31.45
N GLY A 236 -6.20 -10.42 -31.05
CA GLY A 236 -6.71 -11.61 -31.72
C GLY A 236 -8.21 -11.81 -31.50
N GLU A 237 -8.67 -13.07 -31.39
CA GLU A 237 -10.07 -13.33 -31.01
C GLU A 237 -10.33 -12.99 -29.52
N PHE A 238 -9.26 -12.88 -28.74
CA PHE A 238 -9.24 -12.56 -27.33
C PHE A 238 -8.25 -11.44 -27.03
N TYR A 239 -8.60 -10.57 -26.08
CA TYR A 239 -7.70 -9.51 -25.62
C TYR A 239 -6.83 -9.92 -24.43
N GLY A 240 -7.18 -11.00 -23.71
CA GLY A 240 -6.44 -11.40 -22.52
C GLY A 240 -7.09 -12.50 -21.70
N ALA A 241 -6.36 -12.98 -20.69
CA ALA A 241 -6.84 -13.83 -19.63
C ALA A 241 -6.51 -13.20 -18.27
N GLU A 242 -7.50 -13.13 -17.37
CA GLU A 242 -7.41 -12.51 -16.05
C GLU A 242 -7.81 -13.55 -15.00
N LEU A 243 -6.85 -13.96 -14.18
CA LEU A 243 -7.08 -14.81 -13.02
C LEU A 243 -7.17 -13.94 -11.77
N SER A 244 -8.29 -14.05 -11.06
CA SER A 244 -8.61 -13.20 -9.91
C SER A 244 -9.00 -14.03 -8.70
N LEU A 245 -8.47 -13.65 -7.53
CA LEU A 245 -8.80 -14.21 -6.23
C LEU A 245 -9.23 -13.09 -5.29
N ARG A 246 -10.40 -13.22 -4.68
CA ARG A 246 -10.84 -12.32 -3.61
C ARG A 246 -10.51 -12.92 -2.24
N ILE A 247 -9.88 -12.13 -1.39
CA ILE A 247 -9.43 -12.56 -0.06
C ILE A 247 -9.59 -11.44 0.98
N PRO A 248 -9.64 -11.79 2.28
CA PRO A 248 -9.56 -10.79 3.34
C PRO A 248 -8.26 -9.98 3.24
N LYS A 249 -8.35 -8.68 3.56
CA LYS A 249 -7.21 -7.75 3.47
C LYS A 249 -5.99 -8.24 4.25
N ASP A 250 -6.19 -8.82 5.43
CA ASP A 250 -5.10 -9.27 6.31
C ASP A 250 -4.30 -10.46 5.74
N THR A 251 -4.90 -11.21 4.81
CA THR A 251 -4.22 -12.33 4.13
C THR A 251 -3.60 -11.89 2.79
N ALA A 252 -3.98 -10.71 2.30
CA ALA A 252 -3.67 -10.25 0.95
C ALA A 252 -2.17 -10.16 0.66
N GLN A 253 -1.42 -9.56 1.59
CA GLN A 253 0.02 -9.38 1.42
C GLN A 253 0.73 -10.74 1.30
N ILE A 254 0.40 -11.70 2.15
CA ILE A 254 1.08 -13.01 2.16
C ILE A 254 0.69 -13.85 0.95
N ALA A 255 -0.59 -13.84 0.59
CA ALA A 255 -1.06 -14.49 -0.62
C ALA A 255 -0.40 -13.87 -1.87
N TYR A 256 -0.28 -12.54 -1.93
CA TYR A 256 0.43 -11.84 -3.01
C TYR A 256 1.90 -12.22 -3.05
N LEU A 257 2.63 -12.17 -1.92
CA LEU A 257 4.04 -12.55 -1.85
C LEU A 257 4.27 -14.00 -2.28
N THR A 258 3.39 -14.91 -1.86
CA THR A 258 3.46 -16.33 -2.25
C THR A 258 3.21 -16.50 -3.75
N ALA A 259 2.25 -15.79 -4.33
CA ALA A 259 2.02 -15.76 -5.77
C ALA A 259 3.20 -15.13 -6.54
N LEU A 260 3.79 -14.07 -6.00
CA LEU A 260 4.94 -13.39 -6.59
C LEU A 260 6.17 -14.31 -6.57
N ASP A 261 6.43 -15.04 -5.49
CA ASP A 261 7.48 -16.07 -5.40
C ASP A 261 7.30 -17.18 -6.44
N LEU A 262 6.06 -17.63 -6.62
CA LEU A 262 5.71 -18.59 -7.64
C LEU A 262 6.03 -18.03 -9.04
N CYS A 263 5.52 -16.85 -9.38
CA CYS A 263 5.78 -16.23 -10.67
C CYS A 263 7.28 -16.03 -10.91
N VAL A 264 8.03 -15.58 -9.92
CA VAL A 264 9.49 -15.38 -10.05
C VAL A 264 10.23 -16.69 -10.27
N ARG A 265 9.79 -17.79 -9.65
CA ARG A 265 10.36 -19.12 -9.89
C ARG A 265 10.10 -19.60 -11.32
N GLU A 266 8.90 -19.37 -11.86
CA GLU A 266 8.50 -19.84 -13.19
C GLU A 266 8.98 -18.91 -14.33
N LEU A 267 9.05 -17.60 -14.09
CA LEU A 267 9.29 -16.55 -15.10
C LEU A 267 10.64 -15.84 -14.95
N GLY A 268 11.33 -16.01 -13.82
CA GLY A 268 12.50 -15.21 -13.46
C GLY A 268 12.13 -13.84 -12.85
N ALA A 269 13.13 -12.97 -12.70
CA ALA A 269 12.92 -11.62 -12.16
C ALA A 269 12.04 -10.76 -13.08
N PRO A 270 11.08 -9.99 -12.53
CA PRO A 270 10.18 -9.17 -13.34
C PRO A 270 10.93 -8.08 -14.12
N SER A 271 10.35 -7.69 -15.26
CA SER A 271 10.82 -6.56 -16.07
C SER A 271 10.61 -5.25 -15.30
N PHE A 272 9.46 -5.10 -14.64
CA PHE A 272 9.12 -3.95 -13.78
C PHE A 272 8.37 -4.38 -12.53
N VAL A 273 8.52 -3.57 -11.48
CA VAL A 273 7.64 -3.58 -10.30
C VAL A 273 7.21 -2.16 -9.97
N GLY A 274 6.09 -1.97 -9.28
CA GLY A 274 5.68 -0.62 -8.90
C GLY A 274 4.32 -0.56 -8.21
N GLY A 275 3.76 0.64 -8.15
CA GLY A 275 2.41 0.90 -7.66
C GLY A 275 1.73 1.98 -8.49
N PRO A 276 0.37 2.04 -8.52
CA PRO A 276 -0.51 1.46 -7.52
C PRO A 276 -0.69 -0.06 -7.66
N HIS A 277 -1.12 -0.69 -6.57
CA HIS A 277 -1.51 -2.10 -6.46
C HIS A 277 -0.36 -3.10 -6.44
N ALA A 278 0.83 -2.67 -5.99
CA ALA A 278 2.00 -3.54 -5.82
C ALA A 278 2.15 -4.53 -6.99
N PHE A 279 2.32 -4.02 -8.21
CA PHE A 279 2.36 -4.89 -9.37
C PHE A 279 3.78 -5.38 -9.66
N ALA A 280 3.85 -6.52 -10.32
CA ALA A 280 5.06 -7.05 -10.96
C ALA A 280 4.70 -7.47 -12.39
N THR A 281 5.50 -7.03 -13.36
CA THR A 281 5.26 -7.26 -14.79
C THR A 281 6.42 -8.00 -15.43
N TRP A 282 6.12 -9.00 -16.26
CA TRP A 282 7.08 -9.73 -17.10
C TRP A 282 6.69 -9.54 -18.57
N ARG A 283 7.56 -8.88 -19.34
CA ARG A 283 7.44 -8.78 -20.81
C ARG A 283 8.22 -9.94 -21.43
N ARG A 284 7.54 -10.83 -22.15
CA ARG A 284 8.12 -12.06 -22.74
C ARG A 284 7.80 -12.14 -24.23
N GLY A 285 8.43 -11.29 -25.04
CA GLY A 285 8.19 -11.25 -26.48
C GLY A 285 6.74 -10.80 -26.77
N PRO A 286 5.89 -11.66 -27.35
CA PRO A 286 4.52 -11.29 -27.71
C PRO A 286 3.54 -11.27 -26.53
N ILE A 287 3.96 -11.65 -25.31
CA ILE A 287 3.08 -11.69 -24.13
C ILE A 287 3.59 -10.87 -22.95
N THR A 288 2.67 -10.19 -22.28
CA THR A 288 2.90 -9.47 -21.04
C THR A 288 2.10 -10.15 -19.93
N LEU A 289 2.77 -10.46 -18.81
CA LEU A 289 2.14 -10.96 -17.60
C LEU A 289 2.25 -9.91 -16.50
N THR A 290 1.16 -9.67 -15.77
CA THR A 290 1.14 -8.74 -14.63
C THR A 290 0.47 -9.40 -13.43
N LEU A 291 1.17 -9.45 -12.30
CA LEU A 291 0.61 -9.82 -11.00
C LEU A 291 0.39 -8.56 -10.17
N SER A 292 -0.82 -8.35 -9.65
CA SER A 292 -1.21 -7.17 -8.87
C SER A 292 -1.96 -7.54 -7.60
N ARG A 293 -1.88 -6.67 -6.60
CA ARG A 293 -2.67 -6.68 -5.35
C ARG A 293 -3.60 -5.46 -5.31
N LEU A 294 -4.85 -5.67 -5.68
CA LEU A 294 -5.90 -4.66 -5.69
C LEU A 294 -6.59 -4.59 -4.32
N GLU A 295 -7.02 -3.40 -3.90
CA GLU A 295 -7.88 -3.19 -2.72
C GLU A 295 -9.19 -2.52 -3.15
N PRO A 296 -10.10 -3.24 -3.82
CA PRO A 296 -11.25 -2.62 -4.48
C PRO A 296 -12.35 -2.14 -3.50
N ARG A 297 -12.36 -2.65 -2.25
CA ARG A 297 -13.34 -2.29 -1.22
C ARG A 297 -12.70 -2.38 0.17
N LEU A 298 -13.25 -1.61 1.11
CA LEU A 298 -12.86 -1.67 2.52
C LEU A 298 -12.96 -3.12 3.04
N GLY A 299 -11.90 -3.61 3.70
CA GLY A 299 -11.85 -4.95 4.29
C GLY A 299 -11.56 -6.11 3.32
N SER A 300 -11.52 -5.89 2.00
CA SER A 300 -11.23 -6.94 1.02
C SER A 300 -10.09 -6.56 0.09
N ALA A 301 -9.30 -7.56 -0.31
CA ALA A 301 -8.30 -7.42 -1.33
C ALA A 301 -8.56 -8.43 -2.46
N GLN A 302 -7.96 -8.16 -3.61
CA GLN A 302 -7.97 -9.03 -4.75
C GLN A 302 -6.55 -9.21 -5.26
N ILE A 303 -6.14 -10.47 -5.48
CA ILE A 303 -4.94 -10.78 -6.25
C ILE A 303 -5.38 -11.01 -7.68
N GLU A 304 -4.71 -10.36 -8.61
CA GLU A 304 -5.00 -10.44 -10.03
C GLU A 304 -3.72 -10.85 -10.78
N PHE A 305 -3.83 -11.86 -11.65
CA PHE A 305 -2.78 -12.29 -12.55
C PHE A 305 -3.29 -12.25 -13.98
N VAL A 306 -2.75 -11.32 -14.76
CA VAL A 306 -3.22 -10.97 -16.10
C VAL A 306 -2.18 -11.41 -17.13
N LEU A 307 -2.63 -12.07 -18.19
CA LEU A 307 -1.87 -12.41 -19.38
C LEU A 307 -2.50 -11.68 -20.58
N ARG A 308 -1.71 -10.92 -21.35
CA ARG A 308 -2.17 -10.14 -22.51
C ARG A 308 -1.16 -10.13 -23.66
N PRO A 309 -1.58 -9.92 -24.93
CA PRO A 309 -0.67 -9.70 -26.05
C PRO A 309 0.05 -8.35 -25.90
N THR A 310 1.39 -8.38 -25.87
CA THR A 310 2.24 -7.22 -25.62
C THR A 310 2.03 -6.10 -26.62
N GLU A 311 2.18 -6.38 -27.92
CA GLU A 311 2.10 -5.34 -28.96
C GLU A 311 0.72 -4.68 -29.01
N ALA A 312 -0.34 -5.46 -28.83
CA ALA A 312 -1.69 -4.93 -28.87
C ALA A 312 -2.01 -4.05 -27.66
N VAL A 313 -1.58 -4.45 -26.46
CA VAL A 313 -1.69 -3.60 -25.25
C VAL A 313 -0.88 -2.32 -25.41
N GLU A 314 0.37 -2.39 -25.88
CA GLU A 314 1.20 -1.20 -26.07
C GLU A 314 0.62 -0.24 -27.12
N ASN A 315 -0.01 -0.77 -28.17
CA ASN A 315 -0.67 0.04 -29.20
C ASN A 315 -1.99 0.66 -28.69
N GLU A 316 -2.74 -0.10 -27.89
CA GLU A 316 -3.91 0.40 -27.17
C GLU A 316 -3.51 1.54 -26.22
N ASP A 317 -2.50 1.33 -25.37
CA ASP A 317 -1.96 2.33 -24.43
C ASP A 317 -1.45 3.57 -25.16
N TYR A 318 -0.71 3.39 -26.26
CA TYR A 318 -0.27 4.49 -27.12
C TYR A 318 -1.45 5.28 -27.67
N THR A 319 -2.48 4.60 -28.16
CA THR A 319 -3.65 5.27 -28.73
C THR A 319 -4.44 5.99 -27.64
N HIS A 320 -4.79 5.32 -26.55
CA HIS A 320 -5.62 5.89 -25.51
C HIS A 320 -4.92 7.02 -24.76
N SER A 321 -3.62 6.92 -24.48
CA SER A 321 -2.90 8.03 -23.83
C SER A 321 -2.88 9.33 -24.63
N GLN A 322 -3.19 9.31 -25.93
CA GLN A 322 -3.37 10.53 -26.74
C GLN A 322 -4.74 11.17 -26.60
N TRP A 323 -5.76 10.41 -26.18
CA TRP A 323 -7.17 10.81 -26.26
C TRP A 323 -7.93 10.71 -24.95
N ASP A 324 -7.44 9.93 -24.00
CA ASP A 324 -8.03 9.64 -22.71
C ASP A 324 -7.00 9.92 -21.61
N GLU A 325 -7.14 11.09 -20.99
CA GLU A 325 -6.28 11.55 -19.90
C GLU A 325 -6.39 10.64 -18.64
N LEU A 326 -7.35 9.72 -18.60
CA LEU A 326 -7.63 8.81 -17.48
C LEU A 326 -7.25 7.35 -17.77
N TRP A 327 -6.73 7.03 -18.95
CA TRP A 327 -6.48 5.64 -19.38
C TRP A 327 -5.52 4.88 -18.46
N GLU A 328 -4.40 5.50 -18.09
CA GLU A 328 -3.49 4.98 -17.07
C GLU A 328 -3.59 5.81 -15.79
N PRO A 329 -3.33 5.21 -14.61
CA PRO A 329 -3.21 5.97 -13.38
C PRO A 329 -2.17 7.09 -13.55
N SER A 330 -2.61 8.34 -13.41
CA SER A 330 -1.72 9.50 -13.50
C SER A 330 -0.71 9.57 -12.36
N TRP A 331 -0.77 8.63 -11.41
CA TRP A 331 0.04 8.46 -10.21
C TRP A 331 0.90 7.18 -10.22
N TRP A 332 1.26 6.68 -11.40
CA TRP A 332 2.09 5.49 -11.55
C TRP A 332 3.56 5.74 -11.13
N TRP A 333 4.18 4.75 -10.50
CA TRP A 333 5.63 4.69 -10.32
C TRP A 333 6.15 3.29 -10.65
N ARG A 334 7.32 3.21 -11.29
CA ARG A 334 7.91 1.95 -11.77
C ARG A 334 9.39 1.88 -11.44
N VAL A 335 9.81 0.73 -10.94
CA VAL A 335 11.22 0.38 -10.74
C VAL A 335 11.55 -0.81 -11.64
N ARG A 336 12.65 -0.68 -12.38
CA ARG A 336 13.33 -1.80 -13.00
C ARG A 336 14.21 -2.46 -11.93
N PRO A 337 13.96 -3.72 -11.56
CA PRO A 337 14.67 -4.36 -10.43
C PRO A 337 16.16 -4.57 -10.70
N ASP A 338 16.52 -4.80 -11.96
CA ASP A 338 17.89 -5.03 -12.41
C ASP A 338 18.15 -4.26 -13.72
N ARG A 339 18.88 -3.15 -13.61
CA ARG A 339 19.29 -2.28 -14.71
C ARG A 339 20.38 -2.91 -15.58
N ASP A 340 21.14 -3.86 -15.02
CA ASP A 340 22.30 -4.47 -15.66
C ASP A 340 21.91 -5.74 -16.43
N ALA A 341 20.75 -6.34 -16.13
CA ALA A 341 20.17 -7.42 -16.92
C ALA A 341 20.00 -7.02 -18.40
N ASP A 342 20.26 -7.96 -19.32
CA ASP A 342 19.87 -7.79 -20.71
C ASP A 342 18.34 -7.68 -20.79
N ARG A 343 17.86 -6.53 -21.26
CA ARG A 343 16.44 -6.21 -21.35
C ARG A 343 16.05 -5.77 -22.75
N SER A 344 16.47 -6.52 -23.76
CA SER A 344 15.89 -6.40 -25.10
C SER A 344 14.35 -6.52 -25.05
N ASP A 345 13.81 -7.22 -24.04
CA ASP A 345 12.39 -7.34 -23.75
C ASP A 345 11.71 -6.05 -23.32
N ILE A 346 12.36 -4.93 -23.03
CA ILE A 346 11.69 -3.63 -22.73
C ILE A 346 12.04 -2.54 -23.75
N VAL A 347 12.91 -2.84 -24.72
CA VAL A 347 13.25 -1.90 -25.78
C VAL A 347 12.00 -1.58 -26.59
N GLY A 348 11.78 -0.28 -26.84
CA GLY A 348 10.63 0.22 -27.59
C GLY A 348 9.30 0.21 -26.81
N MET A 349 9.28 -0.22 -25.54
CA MET A 349 8.07 -0.22 -24.74
C MET A 349 7.54 1.22 -24.60
N TYR A 350 6.28 1.41 -24.99
CA TYR A 350 5.62 2.68 -24.80
C TYR A 350 5.45 2.98 -23.31
N THR A 351 5.66 4.24 -22.93
CA THR A 351 5.44 4.71 -21.57
C THR A 351 4.82 6.08 -21.69
N PRO A 352 3.51 6.23 -21.44
CA PRO A 352 2.92 7.55 -21.53
C PRO A 352 3.50 8.44 -20.43
N GLY A 353 3.70 9.71 -20.77
CA GLY A 353 4.06 10.72 -19.77
C GLY A 353 2.89 11.00 -18.84
N ALA A 354 3.16 11.62 -17.69
CA ALA A 354 2.11 12.19 -16.85
C ALA A 354 1.73 13.58 -17.40
N PRO A 355 0.44 13.91 -17.59
CA PRO A 355 0.05 15.27 -17.97
C PRO A 355 0.48 16.25 -16.87
N LEU A 356 0.98 17.44 -17.19
CA LEU A 356 1.42 18.38 -16.14
C LEU A 356 0.22 18.88 -15.31
N VAL A 357 0.38 18.95 -13.99
CA VAL A 357 -0.63 19.56 -13.10
C VAL A 357 -0.67 21.07 -13.32
N ARG A 358 -1.87 21.65 -13.22
CA ARG A 358 -2.10 23.09 -13.50
C ARG A 358 -2.67 23.87 -12.33
N ASP A 359 -3.07 23.18 -11.28
CA ASP A 359 -3.70 23.73 -10.09
C ASP A 359 -3.36 22.86 -8.89
N TRP A 360 -3.57 23.41 -7.70
CA TRP A 360 -3.22 22.78 -6.44
C TRP A 360 -4.04 21.53 -6.16
N GLU A 361 -5.31 21.50 -6.57
CA GLU A 361 -6.18 20.34 -6.40
C GLU A 361 -5.62 19.11 -7.14
N ALA A 362 -5.25 19.28 -8.42
CA ALA A 362 -4.65 18.20 -9.21
C ALA A 362 -3.25 17.80 -8.70
N PHE A 363 -2.48 18.74 -8.15
CA PHE A 363 -1.20 18.42 -7.53
C PHE A 363 -1.38 17.60 -6.25
N ASP A 364 -2.24 18.06 -5.34
CA ASP A 364 -2.51 17.44 -4.05
C ASP A 364 -3.06 16.02 -4.24
N GLU A 365 -4.04 15.85 -5.15
CA GLU A 365 -4.61 14.54 -5.49
C GLU A 365 -3.53 13.56 -5.98
N ARG A 366 -2.63 14.02 -6.85
CA ARG A 366 -1.57 13.15 -7.38
C ARG A 366 -0.51 12.83 -6.34
N LEU A 367 -0.11 13.80 -5.53
CA LEU A 367 0.84 13.57 -4.47
C LEU A 367 0.28 12.51 -3.49
N ASP A 368 -0.97 12.66 -3.06
CA ASP A 368 -1.65 11.72 -2.17
C ASP A 368 -1.70 10.32 -2.78
N LYS A 369 -2.01 10.19 -4.08
CA LYS A 369 -2.07 8.89 -4.75
C LYS A 369 -0.68 8.28 -4.97
N VAL A 370 0.33 9.04 -5.41
CA VAL A 370 1.70 8.53 -5.62
C VAL A 370 2.31 8.11 -4.29
N PHE A 371 2.20 8.95 -3.26
CA PHE A 371 2.77 8.66 -1.94
C PHE A 371 2.00 7.53 -1.25
N GLY A 372 0.66 7.59 -1.25
CA GLY A 372 -0.17 6.51 -0.72
C GLY A 372 0.13 5.16 -1.36
N SER A 373 0.37 5.14 -2.68
CA SER A 373 0.83 3.99 -3.44
C SER A 373 2.21 3.52 -2.99
N LEU A 374 3.21 4.41 -2.91
CA LEU A 374 4.55 4.07 -2.39
C LEU A 374 4.50 3.47 -0.99
N GLY A 375 3.76 4.09 -0.07
CA GLY A 375 3.61 3.59 1.30
C GLY A 375 2.90 2.24 1.38
N ALA A 376 1.87 2.02 0.57
CA ALA A 376 1.10 0.77 0.57
C ALA A 376 1.79 -0.39 -0.14
N ASP A 377 2.49 -0.10 -1.24
CA ASP A 377 2.91 -1.12 -2.20
C ASP A 377 4.39 -1.46 -2.11
N LEU A 378 5.26 -0.50 -1.80
CA LEU A 378 6.70 -0.74 -1.70
C LEU A 378 7.06 -1.82 -0.67
N PRO A 379 6.41 -1.91 0.52
CA PRO A 379 6.63 -3.03 1.45
C PRO A 379 6.27 -4.41 0.88
N CYS A 380 5.39 -4.49 -0.13
CA CYS A 380 5.00 -5.76 -0.77
C CYS A 380 5.98 -6.19 -1.87
N ILE A 381 6.79 -5.26 -2.40
CA ILE A 381 7.73 -5.51 -3.51
C ILE A 381 9.16 -5.13 -3.16
N PHE A 382 9.47 -4.95 -1.87
CA PHE A 382 10.73 -4.40 -1.37
C PHE A 382 11.98 -5.13 -1.87
N ARG A 383 11.86 -6.43 -2.16
CA ARG A 383 12.94 -7.25 -2.73
C ARG A 383 13.37 -6.82 -4.14
N PHE A 384 12.50 -6.11 -4.86
CA PHE A 384 12.69 -5.65 -6.23
C PHE A 384 12.76 -4.12 -6.34
N ALA A 385 12.23 -3.40 -5.35
CA ALA A 385 12.32 -1.95 -5.20
C ALA A 385 12.56 -1.62 -3.72
N THR A 386 13.82 -1.44 -3.31
CA THR A 386 14.16 -1.32 -1.87
C THR A 386 13.79 0.06 -1.32
N THR A 387 14.04 1.10 -2.11
CA THR A 387 13.92 2.49 -1.68
C THR A 387 13.64 3.37 -2.90
N VAL A 388 12.69 4.29 -2.78
CA VAL A 388 12.47 5.38 -3.73
C VAL A 388 12.74 6.69 -3.02
N VAL A 389 13.77 7.40 -3.47
CA VAL A 389 14.13 8.75 -3.03
C VAL A 389 13.45 9.75 -3.95
N TRP A 390 12.94 10.84 -3.39
CA TRP A 390 12.27 11.89 -4.14
C TRP A 390 12.64 13.26 -3.56
N ALA A 391 12.62 14.29 -4.40
CA ALA A 391 12.64 15.68 -3.96
C ALA A 391 11.74 16.54 -4.84
N ILE A 392 11.15 17.55 -4.22
CA ILE A 392 10.42 18.63 -4.86
C ILE A 392 11.25 19.90 -4.68
N THR A 393 11.51 20.59 -5.79
CA THR A 393 12.33 21.80 -5.85
C THR A 393 11.53 22.92 -6.50
N THR A 394 12.10 24.14 -6.49
CA THR A 394 11.53 25.30 -7.19
C THR A 394 12.63 26.02 -7.98
N ASP A 395 12.24 26.88 -8.91
CA ASP A 395 13.18 27.75 -9.64
C ASP A 395 13.60 28.97 -8.79
N THR A 396 12.86 29.30 -7.73
CA THR A 396 13.06 30.52 -6.91
C THR A 396 14.09 30.34 -5.79
N ARG A 397 14.31 29.11 -5.32
CA ARG A 397 15.17 28.78 -4.18
C ARG A 397 16.16 27.69 -4.58
N PRO A 398 17.46 27.81 -4.23
CA PRO A 398 18.41 26.73 -4.42
C PRO A 398 18.10 25.57 -3.46
N GLY A 399 18.15 24.33 -3.95
CA GLY A 399 17.91 23.12 -3.17
C GLY A 399 16.47 22.62 -3.24
N PHE A 400 16.09 21.80 -2.25
CA PHE A 400 14.75 21.22 -2.15
C PHE A 400 13.83 22.10 -1.31
N VAL A 401 12.54 22.07 -1.65
CA VAL A 401 11.44 22.56 -0.82
C VAL A 401 11.06 21.48 0.19
N ALA A 402 10.90 20.26 -0.31
CA ALA A 402 10.77 19.04 0.48
C ALA A 402 11.47 17.89 -0.23
N GLN A 403 12.09 16.98 0.53
CA GLN A 403 12.63 15.73 0.00
C GLN A 403 12.39 14.58 0.97
N GLY A 404 12.66 13.36 0.55
CA GLY A 404 12.48 12.21 1.41
C GLY A 404 12.70 10.90 0.70
N TRP A 405 12.31 9.82 1.37
CA TRP A 405 12.29 8.49 0.78
C TRP A 405 11.21 7.61 1.37
N PHE A 406 10.81 6.62 0.57
CA PHE A 406 10.01 5.48 0.98
C PHE A 406 10.86 4.23 0.87
N SER A 407 10.87 3.39 1.90
CA SER A 407 11.54 2.08 1.88
C SER A 407 10.67 1.01 2.52
N GLY A 408 11.09 -0.26 2.40
CA GLY A 408 10.39 -1.37 3.07
C GLY A 408 10.51 -1.35 4.61
N ALA A 409 11.43 -0.56 5.17
CA ALA A 409 11.75 -0.56 6.61
C ALA A 409 11.43 0.76 7.31
N GLU A 410 11.54 1.88 6.63
CA GLU A 410 11.26 3.23 7.12
C GLU A 410 10.93 4.21 5.97
N CYS A 411 10.28 5.31 6.31
CA CYS A 411 10.04 6.44 5.42
C CYS A 411 10.55 7.72 6.08
N ARG A 412 11.03 8.68 5.30
CA ARG A 412 11.46 9.99 5.81
C ARG A 412 10.91 11.11 4.95
N VAL A 413 10.62 12.25 5.59
CA VAL A 413 10.51 13.55 4.93
C VAL A 413 11.45 14.56 5.60
N GLU A 414 12.04 15.41 4.76
CA GLU A 414 12.93 16.49 5.11
C GLU A 414 12.36 17.78 4.55
N THR A 415 12.25 18.80 5.40
CA THR A 415 11.73 20.13 5.06
C THR A 415 12.63 21.19 5.67
N HIS A 416 12.47 22.45 5.29
CA HIS A 416 13.11 23.57 5.98
C HIS A 416 12.15 24.20 7.00
N ASP A 417 12.66 24.54 8.18
CA ASP A 417 11.99 25.37 9.19
C ASP A 417 13.01 26.42 9.68
N ASN A 418 12.73 27.70 9.46
CA ASN A 418 13.67 28.80 9.78
C ASN A 418 15.10 28.56 9.25
N ASP A 419 15.22 28.14 7.99
CA ASP A 419 16.47 27.75 7.30
C ASP A 419 17.17 26.48 7.84
N GLU A 420 16.69 25.88 8.92
CA GLU A 420 17.20 24.59 9.42
C GLU A 420 16.49 23.42 8.72
N ILE A 421 17.22 22.33 8.46
CA ILE A 421 16.63 21.10 7.91
C ILE A 421 15.99 20.33 9.07
N VAL A 422 14.68 20.08 8.96
CA VAL A 422 13.92 19.27 9.90
C VAL A 422 13.68 17.89 9.31
N PHE A 423 14.16 16.87 10.01
CA PHE A 423 13.98 15.47 9.65
C PHE A 423 12.79 14.88 10.41
N ARG A 424 11.91 14.18 9.69
CA ARG A 424 10.81 13.43 10.30
C ARG A 424 10.79 12.04 9.72
N ASP A 425 11.03 11.06 10.58
CA ASP A 425 10.98 9.65 10.25
C ASP A 425 9.57 9.09 10.50
N PHE A 426 9.19 8.08 9.73
CA PHE A 426 7.90 7.39 9.77
C PHE A 426 8.12 5.88 9.58
N PRO A 427 7.29 5.02 10.18
CA PRO A 427 7.26 3.62 9.76
C PRO A 427 6.79 3.50 8.29
N PRO A 428 7.07 2.37 7.61
CA PRO A 428 6.48 2.09 6.31
C PRO A 428 4.96 1.98 6.42
N GLY A 429 4.27 2.24 5.31
CA GLY A 429 2.83 2.03 5.22
C GLY A 429 2.09 3.22 4.62
N ARG A 430 0.83 2.98 4.25
CA ARG A 430 -0.04 3.97 3.64
C ARG A 430 -0.29 5.18 4.54
N ALA A 431 -0.60 4.95 5.82
CA ALA A 431 -0.89 6.03 6.77
C ALA A 431 0.30 7.00 6.92
N SER A 432 1.52 6.47 7.01
CA SER A 432 2.74 7.27 7.03
C SER A 432 2.97 8.05 5.75
N ALA A 433 2.63 7.47 4.59
CA ALA A 433 2.73 8.18 3.33
C ALA A 433 1.69 9.31 3.19
N GLU A 434 0.48 9.13 3.71
CA GLU A 434 -0.56 10.18 3.77
C GLU A 434 -0.10 11.35 4.66
N GLN A 435 0.59 11.07 5.77
CA GLN A 435 1.19 12.10 6.62
C GLN A 435 2.34 12.84 5.92
N ILE A 436 3.23 12.10 5.28
CA ILE A 436 4.31 12.70 4.49
C ILE A 436 3.73 13.59 3.38
N ALA A 437 2.70 13.15 2.67
CA ALA A 437 2.03 13.95 1.65
C ALA A 437 1.43 15.23 2.26
N THR A 438 0.80 15.15 3.44
CA THR A 438 0.25 16.31 4.15
C THR A 438 1.32 17.34 4.51
N ILE A 439 2.46 16.88 5.04
CA ILE A 439 3.61 17.75 5.37
C ILE A 439 4.15 18.43 4.12
N VAL A 440 4.31 17.67 3.04
CA VAL A 440 4.81 18.19 1.76
C VAL A 440 3.86 19.23 1.20
N LYS A 441 2.54 18.98 1.17
CA LYS A 441 1.53 19.94 0.69
C LYS A 441 1.64 21.26 1.45
N ALA A 442 1.69 21.22 2.77
CA ALA A 442 1.80 22.43 3.59
C ALA A 442 3.04 23.27 3.19
N VAL A 443 4.21 22.65 3.11
CA VAL A 443 5.46 23.36 2.81
C VAL A 443 5.50 23.90 1.38
N VAL A 444 5.02 23.12 0.38
CA VAL A 444 5.06 23.59 -1.01
C VAL A 444 4.03 24.69 -1.29
N HIS A 445 2.87 24.67 -0.64
CA HIS A 445 1.87 25.74 -0.75
C HIS A 445 2.34 27.05 -0.09
N GLU A 446 3.20 26.98 0.93
CA GLU A 446 3.82 28.16 1.53
C GLU A 446 4.97 28.74 0.69
N GLU A 447 5.70 27.89 -0.04
CA GLU A 447 6.91 28.29 -0.80
C GLU A 447 6.60 28.90 -2.17
N VAL A 448 5.53 28.46 -2.85
CA VAL A 448 5.18 28.93 -4.20
C VAL A 448 3.69 29.19 -4.36
N ASP A 449 3.32 30.10 -5.26
CA ASP A 449 1.90 30.43 -5.50
C ASP A 449 1.20 29.43 -6.43
N SER A 450 1.98 28.63 -7.18
CA SER A 450 1.48 27.79 -8.27
C SER A 450 2.34 26.52 -8.44
N PRO A 451 1.72 25.34 -8.61
CA PRO A 451 2.46 24.08 -8.73
C PRO A 451 3.32 24.01 -10.01
N GLN A 452 3.03 24.83 -11.02
CA GLN A 452 3.85 24.95 -12.23
C GLN A 452 5.25 25.52 -11.96
N GLN A 453 5.47 26.15 -10.81
CA GLN A 453 6.80 26.60 -10.37
C GLN A 453 7.62 25.46 -9.74
N LEU A 454 6.96 24.36 -9.35
CA LEU A 454 7.62 23.21 -8.79
C LEU A 454 8.29 22.36 -9.87
N ARG A 455 9.38 21.72 -9.49
CA ARG A 455 10.02 20.62 -10.22
C ARG A 455 10.15 19.43 -9.29
N TYR A 456 10.43 18.27 -9.86
CA TYR A 456 10.73 17.08 -9.08
C TYR A 456 11.92 16.32 -9.63
N TYR A 457 12.60 15.59 -8.77
CA TYR A 457 13.44 14.46 -9.17
C TYR A 457 13.08 13.26 -8.29
N ALA A 458 13.27 12.04 -8.81
CA ALA A 458 13.18 10.82 -8.02
C ALA A 458 14.15 9.75 -8.56
N PHE A 459 14.65 8.88 -7.68
CA PHE A 459 15.54 7.78 -8.06
C PHE A 459 15.50 6.62 -7.06
N THR A 460 16.10 5.49 -7.42
CA THR A 460 16.38 4.36 -6.52
C THR A 460 17.89 4.34 -6.18
N PRO A 461 18.31 4.43 -4.90
CA PRO A 461 19.72 4.50 -4.53
C PRO A 461 20.45 3.17 -4.66
N SER A 462 19.73 2.04 -4.52
CA SER A 462 20.31 0.70 -4.51
C SER A 462 20.59 0.19 -5.91
N THR A 463 21.84 -0.09 -6.26
CA THR A 463 22.15 -0.88 -7.45
C THR A 463 21.78 -2.36 -7.24
N PRO A 464 21.24 -3.06 -8.25
CA PRO A 464 21.11 -2.65 -9.66
C PRO A 464 19.76 -1.99 -10.02
N GLN A 465 18.98 -1.50 -9.05
CA GLN A 465 17.65 -0.97 -9.33
C GLN A 465 17.71 0.38 -10.07
N GLN A 466 16.69 0.65 -10.87
CA GLN A 466 16.51 1.93 -11.56
C GLN A 466 15.05 2.35 -11.50
N LEU A 467 14.79 3.56 -10.98
CA LEU A 467 13.49 4.20 -11.14
C LEU A 467 13.26 4.51 -12.62
N TRP A 468 12.19 3.94 -13.18
CA TRP A 468 11.79 4.10 -14.57
C TRP A 468 10.74 5.20 -14.72
N ASP A 469 9.73 5.20 -13.84
CA ASP A 469 8.69 6.24 -13.80
C ASP A 469 8.42 6.73 -12.39
N PHE A 470 8.05 8.00 -12.31
CA PHE A 470 7.53 8.66 -11.12
C PHE A 470 6.57 9.77 -11.53
N ARG A 471 5.27 9.47 -11.58
CA ARG A 471 4.29 10.36 -12.20
C ARG A 471 3.66 11.33 -11.19
N LEU A 472 4.41 12.33 -10.76
CA LEU A 472 3.88 13.39 -9.89
C LEU A 472 3.14 14.50 -10.67
N GLY A 473 3.30 14.55 -12.00
CA GLY A 473 2.74 15.61 -12.83
C GLY A 473 3.47 16.95 -12.75
N LEU A 474 4.63 16.98 -12.08
CA LEU A 474 5.54 18.12 -12.10
C LEU A 474 6.54 18.01 -13.25
N ALA A 475 7.16 19.12 -13.65
CA ALA A 475 8.27 19.07 -14.58
C ALA A 475 9.52 18.47 -13.91
N HIS A 476 10.28 17.64 -14.64
CA HIS A 476 11.48 17.02 -14.10
C HIS A 476 12.58 18.08 -13.88
N ASP A 477 13.22 18.09 -12.72
CA ASP A 477 14.38 18.96 -12.46
C ASP A 477 15.60 18.40 -13.20
N THR A 478 16.16 19.18 -14.12
CA THR A 478 17.32 18.78 -14.93
C THR A 478 18.63 19.28 -14.34
N ARG A 479 18.58 20.10 -13.28
CA ARG A 479 19.75 20.78 -12.72
C ARG A 479 20.72 19.84 -11.99
N GLU A 480 20.25 18.70 -11.49
CA GLU A 480 21.10 17.69 -10.82
C GLU A 480 21.69 16.63 -11.78
N GLY A 481 21.50 16.75 -13.10
CA GLY A 481 21.65 15.61 -14.03
C GLY A 481 22.78 15.64 -15.06
N THR A 482 23.80 16.50 -14.96
CA THR A 482 24.85 16.55 -16.00
C THR A 482 25.86 15.40 -15.97
N GLU A 483 25.88 14.52 -14.96
CA GLU A 483 26.86 13.43 -14.90
C GLU A 483 26.32 12.00 -15.12
N THR A 484 25.01 11.71 -15.05
CA THR A 484 24.55 10.31 -15.14
C THR A 484 23.16 10.09 -15.77
N ARG A 485 22.87 10.71 -16.92
CA ARG A 485 21.77 10.23 -17.79
C ARG A 485 22.31 9.54 -19.05
N PRO A 486 22.00 8.26 -19.30
CA PRO A 486 22.00 7.72 -20.65
C PRO A 486 20.94 8.50 -21.46
N ALA A 487 21.30 8.98 -22.63
CA ALA A 487 20.37 9.66 -23.53
C ALA A 487 19.26 8.68 -23.95
N PHE A 488 18.07 8.83 -23.39
CA PHE A 488 16.87 8.24 -23.97
C PHE A 488 16.59 8.97 -25.28
N GLY A 489 16.88 8.30 -26.39
CA GLY A 489 16.62 8.81 -27.73
C GLY A 489 15.13 9.03 -27.90
N ALA A 490 14.73 10.30 -28.08
CA ALA A 490 13.48 10.62 -28.74
C ALA A 490 13.57 10.10 -30.17
N THR A 491 13.11 8.88 -30.41
CA THR A 491 12.92 8.35 -31.76
C THR A 491 11.83 9.19 -32.41
N ARG A 492 12.23 10.14 -33.26
CA ARG A 492 11.31 10.78 -34.20
C ARG A 492 10.73 9.68 -35.08
N ILE A 493 9.46 9.37 -34.88
CA ILE A 493 8.66 8.63 -35.87
C ILE A 493 8.61 9.56 -37.09
N ALA A 494 9.23 9.11 -38.19
CA ALA A 494 9.03 9.75 -39.48
C ALA A 494 7.58 9.52 -39.88
N GLU A 495 6.81 10.59 -40.05
CA GLU A 495 5.50 10.52 -40.68
C GLU A 495 5.64 10.05 -42.14
N PRO A 496 4.67 9.27 -42.66
CA PRO A 496 4.68 8.75 -44.03
C PRO A 496 4.58 9.83 -45.12
#